data_AF-A0A5J4NIH9-F1
#
_entry.id   AF-A0A5J4NIH9-F1
#
_cell.length_a   1.000
_cell.length_b   1.000
_cell.length_c   1.000
_cell.angle_alpha   90.00
_cell.angle_beta   90.00
_cell.angle_gamma   90.00
#
_symmetry.space_group_name_H-M   'P 1'
#
loop_
_entity.id
_entity.type
_entity.pdbx_description
1 polymer ?
#
loop_
_entity_poly.entity_id
_entity_poly.type
_entity_poly.pdbx_seq_one_letter_code
_entity_poly.pdbx_strand_id
1 'polypeptide(L)'
;AGTPEFKYVANMHGDETVGRELLLMLASYLCSGYMSGIPRIQRLINSTRIHLLPSMNPDGFDLSLTTHGKDGRLNGNGVDLNRNFPNMDSVVFRNMRKENAPLDHLFTGSINNSKFEPETKMVMQWMKDINFVLSANLHGGSMVVNYPYDSSPEDESQLNETPDHPIFIELALSYADHNPEMRTGEHTCNGDEKHFEQGIVNGADWYSINGNRLPASVVITNLMVLGQISVAQLLQIVFIPASVRSAYYHLFPGMQDYSYLDTNAFELTVELGCTKFPEPSWLPMYWEQNRISLLNFMTQVHRGVKGMIYGFDGVSVLPLSKVIVRVFNSTLPGEPLPITHNIWSGEDGDYYRLLTRGRFILMYEAPGFDTAVACVDISHVPSWEHGFQPAQTINVLLLNSDLKDESVDSKDLLEKPVDFHARSRKPLVCSSDQEE
;
A
#
# COMPACT_ATOMS: atom_id res chain seq x y z
N ALA A 1 22.39 -0.92 -3.01
CA ALA A 1 20.92 -1.05 -2.93
C ALA A 1 20.30 0.32 -3.08
N GLY A 2 19.12 0.40 -3.70
CA GLY A 2 18.43 1.68 -3.91
C GLY A 2 17.89 2.31 -2.62
N THR A 3 17.31 3.49 -2.80
CA THR A 3 16.64 4.30 -1.78
C THR A 3 15.14 4.02 -1.87
N PRO A 4 14.48 3.50 -0.81
CA PRO A 4 13.06 3.21 -0.86
C PRO A 4 12.22 4.47 -1.09
N GLU A 5 11.16 4.31 -1.87
CA GLU A 5 10.17 5.34 -2.18
C GLU A 5 8.99 5.23 -1.21
N PHE A 6 8.69 6.33 -0.53
CA PHE A 6 7.58 6.43 0.43
C PHE A 6 6.62 7.53 0.00
N LYS A 7 5.31 7.33 0.15
CA LYS A 7 4.32 8.40 -0.05
C LYS A 7 3.29 8.54 1.07
N TYR A 8 2.92 9.78 1.36
CA TYR A 8 1.66 10.11 2.02
C TYR A 8 0.73 10.81 1.04
N VAL A 9 -0.53 10.39 1.03
CA VAL A 9 -1.61 11.06 0.30
C VAL A 9 -2.65 11.53 1.32
N ALA A 10 -3.21 12.73 1.13
CA ALA A 10 -4.26 13.22 2.00
C ALA A 10 -5.36 13.91 1.21
N ASN A 11 -6.51 14.10 1.88
CA ASN A 11 -7.59 14.94 1.40
C ASN A 11 -8.05 14.52 -0.01
N MET A 12 -8.20 13.20 -0.19
CA MET A 12 -8.89 12.62 -1.35
C MET A 12 -10.40 12.81 -1.25
N HIS A 13 -10.92 12.94 -0.02
CA HIS A 13 -12.18 13.61 0.24
C HIS A 13 -11.88 15.04 0.68
N GLY A 14 -12.47 16.01 -0.01
CA GLY A 14 -12.14 17.42 0.21
C GLY A 14 -12.55 17.96 1.58
N ASP A 15 -13.59 17.39 2.19
CA ASP A 15 -14.11 17.75 3.52
C ASP A 15 -13.30 17.16 4.69
N GLU A 16 -12.37 16.24 4.40
CA GLU A 16 -11.50 15.57 5.37
C GLU A 16 -10.14 16.28 5.41
N THR A 17 -10.02 17.33 6.22
CA THR A 17 -8.97 18.36 6.07
C THR A 17 -7.76 18.19 6.97
N VAL A 18 -7.87 17.43 8.05
CA VAL A 18 -6.76 17.25 9.01
C VAL A 18 -5.51 16.71 8.30
N GLY A 19 -5.66 15.68 7.47
CA GLY A 19 -4.54 15.08 6.74
C GLY A 19 -3.80 16.08 5.84
N ARG A 20 -4.54 16.97 5.15
CA ARG A 20 -3.96 18.03 4.31
C ARG A 20 -3.02 18.92 5.10
N GLU A 21 -3.51 19.44 6.23
CA GLU A 21 -2.75 20.35 7.07
C GLU A 21 -1.56 19.65 7.74
N LEU A 22 -1.75 18.40 8.20
CA LEU A 22 -0.66 17.61 8.78
C LEU A 22 0.48 17.36 7.78
N LEU A 23 0.19 17.11 6.50
CA LEU A 23 1.24 16.92 5.50
C LEU A 23 2.01 18.22 5.20
N LEU A 24 1.34 19.38 5.22
CA LEU A 24 2.01 20.68 5.10
C LEU A 24 2.92 20.97 6.32
N MET A 25 2.43 20.68 7.53
CA MET A 25 3.23 20.81 8.76
C MET A 25 4.41 19.83 8.77
N LEU A 26 4.20 18.60 8.31
CA LEU A 26 5.25 17.59 8.17
C LEU A 26 6.34 18.03 7.21
N ALA A 27 5.98 18.60 6.05
CA ALA A 27 6.96 19.14 5.10
C ALA A 27 7.83 20.23 5.74
N SER A 28 7.20 21.16 6.46
CA SER A 28 7.91 22.23 7.20
C SER A 28 8.82 21.66 8.31
N TYR A 29 8.33 20.68 9.07
CA TYR A 29 9.07 20.03 10.16
C TYR A 29 10.30 19.27 9.64
N LEU A 30 10.15 18.51 8.55
CA LEU A 30 11.23 17.78 7.90
C LEU A 30 12.31 18.73 7.36
N CYS A 31 11.90 19.81 6.68
CA CYS A 31 12.82 20.81 6.14
C CYS A 31 13.61 21.53 7.25
N SER A 32 12.90 22.11 8.23
CA SER A 32 13.52 22.82 9.35
C SER A 32 14.42 21.91 10.20
N GLY A 33 13.97 20.68 10.45
CA GLY A 33 14.75 19.68 11.18
C GLY A 33 16.01 19.24 10.45
N TYR A 34 15.95 19.10 9.12
CA TYR A 34 17.12 18.80 8.30
C TYR A 34 18.15 19.94 8.36
N MET A 35 17.70 21.18 8.16
CA MET A 35 18.55 22.39 8.21
C MET A 35 19.17 22.60 9.59
N SER A 36 18.44 22.24 10.65
CA SER A 36 18.90 22.35 12.04
C SER A 36 19.83 21.21 12.47
N GLY A 37 20.14 20.25 11.57
CA GLY A 37 21.05 19.16 11.87
C GLY A 37 20.47 18.08 12.78
N ILE A 38 19.13 17.93 12.86
CA ILE A 38 18.49 16.91 13.71
C ILE A 38 18.84 15.51 13.15
N PRO A 39 19.63 14.68 13.86
CA PRO A 39 20.22 13.48 13.26
C PRO A 39 19.21 12.45 12.75
N ARG A 40 18.06 12.30 13.42
CA ARG A 40 17.01 11.37 13.00
C ARG A 40 16.31 11.83 11.71
N ILE A 41 16.03 13.11 11.59
CA ILE A 41 15.40 13.71 10.40
C ILE A 41 16.37 13.68 9.22
N GLN A 42 17.64 14.06 9.43
CA GLN A 42 18.66 13.97 8.37
C GLN A 42 18.84 12.53 7.89
N ARG A 43 18.87 11.56 8.80
CA ARG A 43 18.97 10.15 8.43
C ARG A 43 17.76 9.69 7.62
N LEU A 44 16.54 10.02 8.05
CA LEU A 44 15.32 9.66 7.35
C LEU A 44 15.32 10.24 5.92
N ILE A 45 15.59 11.54 5.77
CA ILE A 45 15.62 12.21 4.45
C ILE A 45 16.76 11.69 3.57
N ASN A 46 17.94 11.41 4.12
CA ASN A 46 19.07 10.91 3.33
C ASN A 46 18.91 9.44 2.92
N SER A 47 18.00 8.70 3.55
CA SER A 47 17.81 7.26 3.30
C SER A 47 16.46 6.92 2.66
N THR A 48 15.53 7.86 2.56
CA THR A 48 14.19 7.66 1.97
C THR A 48 13.90 8.76 0.97
N ARG A 49 13.32 8.41 -0.18
CA ARG A 49 12.72 9.41 -1.06
C ARG A 49 11.24 9.59 -0.68
N ILE A 50 10.94 10.72 -0.05
CA ILE A 50 9.65 11.01 0.57
C ILE A 50 8.82 11.86 -0.38
N HIS A 51 7.60 11.41 -0.69
CA HIS A 51 6.63 12.15 -1.48
C HIS A 51 5.41 12.49 -0.64
N LEU A 52 5.02 13.76 -0.63
CA LEU A 52 3.83 14.22 0.09
C LEU A 52 2.85 14.80 -0.92
N LEU A 53 1.63 14.28 -0.94
CA LEU A 53 0.49 14.82 -1.69
C LEU A 53 -0.55 15.34 -0.68
N PRO A 54 -0.46 16.62 -0.26
CA PRO A 54 -1.36 17.19 0.75
C PRO A 54 -2.84 17.19 0.36
N SER A 55 -3.15 17.29 -0.93
CA SER A 55 -4.52 17.28 -1.41
C SER A 55 -4.62 16.60 -2.76
N MET A 56 -5.25 15.42 -2.76
CA MET A 56 -5.63 14.73 -3.98
C MET A 56 -6.91 15.31 -4.59
N ASN A 57 -7.82 15.85 -3.77
CA ASN A 57 -9.08 16.48 -4.21
C ASN A 57 -9.14 17.97 -3.79
N PRO A 58 -8.38 18.86 -4.47
CA PRO A 58 -8.41 20.28 -4.16
C PRO A 58 -9.75 20.94 -4.49
N ASP A 59 -10.47 20.48 -5.52
CA ASP A 59 -11.78 21.02 -5.92
C ASP A 59 -12.83 20.81 -4.80
N GLY A 60 -12.87 19.61 -4.24
CA GLY A 60 -13.73 19.30 -3.09
C GLY A 60 -13.35 20.08 -1.84
N PHE A 61 -12.05 20.33 -1.62
CA PHE A 61 -11.58 21.14 -0.50
C PHE A 61 -12.04 22.60 -0.62
N ASP A 62 -11.94 23.20 -1.81
CA ASP A 62 -12.41 24.57 -2.06
C ASP A 62 -13.92 24.69 -1.80
N LEU A 63 -14.71 23.68 -2.19
CA LEU A 63 -16.13 23.61 -1.85
C LEU A 63 -16.33 23.52 -0.32
N SER A 64 -15.52 22.70 0.36
CA SER A 64 -15.58 22.53 1.83
C SER A 64 -15.30 23.82 2.58
N LEU A 65 -14.40 24.68 2.09
CA LEU A 65 -14.13 25.99 2.67
C LEU A 65 -15.37 26.89 2.66
N THR A 66 -16.15 26.87 1.58
CA THR A 66 -17.36 27.70 1.45
C THR A 66 -18.56 27.15 2.21
N THR A 67 -18.63 25.83 2.38
CA THR A 67 -19.75 25.14 3.05
C THR A 67 -19.48 24.83 4.52
N HIS A 68 -18.28 25.16 5.01
CA HIS A 68 -17.80 24.81 6.35
C HIS A 68 -17.83 23.30 6.61
N GLY A 69 -17.28 22.52 5.67
CA GLY A 69 -17.16 21.06 5.76
C GLY A 69 -18.49 20.30 5.68
N LYS A 70 -19.60 20.96 5.29
CA LYS A 70 -20.90 20.29 5.08
C LYS A 70 -21.01 19.59 3.74
N ASP A 71 -20.19 20.01 2.78
CA ASP A 71 -20.06 19.43 1.45
C ASP A 71 -18.60 19.51 1.01
N GLY A 72 -18.23 18.83 -0.08
CA GLY A 72 -16.89 18.82 -0.65
C GLY A 72 -16.15 17.49 -0.52
N ARG A 73 -16.84 16.43 -0.10
CA ARG A 73 -16.28 15.06 -0.14
C ARG A 73 -15.88 14.64 -1.56
N LEU A 74 -16.76 14.87 -2.52
CA LEU A 74 -16.63 14.41 -3.90
C LEU A 74 -15.68 15.34 -4.70
N ASN A 75 -15.18 14.88 -5.84
CA ASN A 75 -14.38 15.74 -6.73
C ASN A 75 -15.25 16.74 -7.52
N GLY A 76 -14.64 17.54 -8.39
CA GLY A 76 -15.35 18.55 -9.20
C GLY A 76 -16.47 18.00 -10.10
N ASN A 77 -16.46 16.70 -10.41
CA ASN A 77 -17.51 16.01 -11.17
C ASN A 77 -18.53 15.27 -10.30
N GLY A 78 -18.46 15.40 -8.97
CA GLY A 78 -19.36 14.71 -8.05
C GLY A 78 -19.06 13.21 -7.91
N VAL A 79 -17.81 12.79 -8.10
CA VAL A 79 -17.37 11.39 -7.94
C VAL A 79 -16.58 11.22 -6.64
N ASP A 80 -16.84 10.12 -5.92
CA ASP A 80 -16.04 9.72 -4.77
C ASP A 80 -14.74 9.07 -5.29
N LEU A 81 -13.61 9.75 -5.11
CA LEU A 81 -12.31 9.28 -5.60
C LEU A 81 -11.86 7.97 -4.95
N ASN A 82 -12.27 7.71 -3.71
CA ASN A 82 -12.01 6.44 -3.04
C ASN A 82 -13.02 5.35 -3.43
N ARG A 83 -13.86 5.62 -4.44
CA ARG A 83 -14.70 4.68 -5.17
C ARG A 83 -14.53 4.87 -6.67
N ASN A 84 -13.31 5.17 -7.12
CA ASN A 84 -13.00 5.34 -8.54
C ASN A 84 -11.83 4.47 -9.04
N PHE A 85 -11.13 3.74 -8.16
CA PHE A 85 -10.01 2.88 -8.59
C PHE A 85 -10.47 1.56 -9.24
N PRO A 86 -9.67 0.90 -10.09
CA PRO A 86 -10.03 -0.40 -10.65
C PRO A 86 -10.39 -1.44 -9.58
N ASN A 87 -11.44 -2.23 -9.81
CA ASN A 87 -11.85 -3.31 -8.88
C ASN A 87 -10.92 -4.52 -8.92
N MET A 88 -9.79 -4.43 -8.21
CA MET A 88 -8.80 -5.50 -8.12
C MET A 88 -9.22 -6.59 -7.12
N ASP A 89 -10.01 -6.27 -6.10
CA ASP A 89 -10.58 -7.24 -5.15
C ASP A 89 -11.36 -8.35 -5.85
N SER A 90 -12.25 -7.97 -6.78
CA SER A 90 -13.01 -8.93 -7.59
C SER A 90 -12.09 -9.83 -8.42
N VAL A 91 -10.95 -9.32 -8.86
CA VAL A 91 -9.96 -10.07 -9.64
C VAL A 91 -9.21 -11.03 -8.73
N VAL A 92 -8.71 -10.57 -7.58
CA VAL A 92 -7.93 -11.38 -6.64
C VAL A 92 -8.77 -12.49 -6.04
N PHE A 93 -10.01 -12.22 -5.59
CA PHE A 93 -10.90 -13.27 -5.04
C PHE A 93 -11.28 -14.32 -6.07
N ARG A 94 -11.41 -13.92 -7.35
CA ARG A 94 -11.62 -14.87 -8.46
C ARG A 94 -10.35 -15.68 -8.75
N ASN A 95 -9.17 -15.07 -8.64
CA ASN A 95 -7.90 -15.74 -8.89
C ASN A 95 -7.51 -16.70 -7.76
N MET A 96 -7.85 -16.39 -6.50
CA MET A 96 -7.65 -17.30 -5.35
C MET A 96 -8.34 -18.67 -5.53
N ARG A 97 -9.38 -18.75 -6.37
CA ARG A 97 -10.10 -20.00 -6.69
C ARG A 97 -9.48 -20.78 -7.85
N LYS A 98 -8.41 -20.28 -8.46
CA LYS A 98 -7.75 -20.85 -9.63
C LYS A 98 -6.32 -21.23 -9.28
N GLU A 99 -5.90 -22.42 -9.67
CA GLU A 99 -4.49 -22.81 -9.56
C GLU A 99 -3.62 -21.89 -10.41
N ASN A 100 -2.50 -21.44 -9.85
CA ASN A 100 -1.47 -20.62 -10.51
C ASN A 100 -1.95 -19.29 -11.11
N ALA A 101 -3.08 -18.74 -10.65
CA ALA A 101 -3.49 -17.40 -11.05
C ALA A 101 -2.73 -16.33 -10.22
N PRO A 102 -2.32 -15.21 -10.84
CA PRO A 102 -1.61 -14.15 -10.13
C PRO A 102 -2.51 -13.50 -9.08
N LEU A 103 -1.92 -13.10 -7.94
CA LEU A 103 -2.62 -12.39 -6.85
C LEU A 103 -2.04 -10.99 -6.61
N ASP A 104 -1.04 -10.60 -7.40
CA ASP A 104 -0.34 -9.32 -7.37
C ASP A 104 -0.19 -8.77 -8.80
N HIS A 105 0.02 -7.46 -8.93
CA HIS A 105 0.20 -6.76 -10.21
C HIS A 105 -0.93 -7.04 -11.23
N LEU A 106 -2.18 -6.89 -10.79
CA LEU A 106 -3.36 -7.42 -11.48
C LEU A 106 -3.96 -6.54 -12.60
N PHE A 107 -3.68 -5.24 -12.64
CA PHE A 107 -4.37 -4.32 -13.55
C PHE A 107 -3.83 -4.42 -14.98
N THR A 108 -4.65 -5.02 -15.84
CA THR A 108 -4.38 -5.15 -17.28
C THR A 108 -5.13 -4.11 -18.13
N GLY A 109 -5.87 -3.21 -17.49
CA GLY A 109 -6.67 -2.18 -18.16
C GLY A 109 -5.86 -0.95 -18.60
N SER A 110 -6.52 -0.04 -19.31
CA SER A 110 -5.95 1.26 -19.65
C SER A 110 -6.26 2.28 -18.56
N ILE A 111 -5.23 3.01 -18.09
CA ILE A 111 -5.38 4.16 -17.18
C ILE A 111 -6.22 5.26 -17.85
N ASN A 112 -6.08 5.45 -19.16
CA ASN A 112 -6.81 6.47 -19.91
C ASN A 112 -8.30 6.16 -20.12
N ASN A 113 -8.84 5.12 -19.46
CA ASN A 113 -10.25 4.79 -19.51
C ASN A 113 -11.10 6.00 -19.05
N SER A 114 -12.15 6.33 -19.80
CA SER A 114 -13.04 7.45 -19.51
C SER A 114 -13.81 7.32 -18.20
N LYS A 115 -13.86 6.12 -17.59
CA LYS A 115 -14.52 5.88 -16.30
C LYS A 115 -13.76 6.42 -15.09
N PHE A 116 -12.46 6.69 -15.26
CA PHE A 116 -11.62 7.20 -14.18
C PHE A 116 -11.54 8.72 -14.23
N GLU A 117 -11.63 9.35 -13.07
CA GLU A 117 -11.48 10.77 -12.87
C GLU A 117 -10.02 11.20 -13.11
N PRO A 118 -9.76 12.47 -13.47
CA PRO A 118 -8.41 12.95 -13.73
C PRO A 118 -7.48 12.74 -12.52
N GLU A 119 -7.96 12.95 -11.29
CA GLU A 119 -7.20 12.76 -10.06
C GLU A 119 -6.78 11.28 -9.90
N THR A 120 -7.74 10.37 -10.07
CA THR A 120 -7.48 8.91 -10.00
C THR A 120 -6.48 8.48 -11.07
N LYS A 121 -6.64 8.96 -12.32
CA LYS A 121 -5.69 8.66 -13.41
C LYS A 121 -4.27 9.11 -13.10
N MET A 122 -4.13 10.33 -12.57
CA MET A 122 -2.81 10.89 -12.24
C MET A 122 -2.16 10.11 -11.09
N VAL A 123 -2.92 9.73 -10.06
CA VAL A 123 -2.39 8.91 -8.97
C VAL A 123 -2.03 7.50 -9.43
N MET A 124 -2.86 6.85 -10.25
CA MET A 124 -2.53 5.55 -10.85
C MET A 124 -1.26 5.63 -11.71
N GLN A 125 -1.11 6.68 -12.52
CA GLN A 125 0.08 6.86 -13.34
C GLN A 125 1.32 7.09 -12.47
N TRP A 126 1.21 7.95 -11.45
CA TRP A 126 2.28 8.21 -10.50
C TRP A 126 2.74 6.95 -9.75
N MET A 127 1.80 6.09 -9.37
CA MET A 127 2.08 4.78 -8.77
C MET A 127 2.76 3.79 -9.73
N LYS A 128 2.59 3.94 -11.05
CA LYS A 128 3.32 3.15 -12.05
C LYS A 128 4.70 3.70 -12.36
N ASP A 129 4.86 5.01 -12.31
CA ASP A 129 6.12 5.68 -12.64
C ASP A 129 7.16 5.55 -11.50
N ILE A 130 6.70 5.39 -10.26
CA ILE A 130 7.56 5.31 -9.07
C ILE A 130 7.30 3.99 -8.34
N ASN A 131 8.37 3.26 -8.03
CA ASN A 131 8.32 2.00 -7.29
C ASN A 131 8.09 2.24 -5.78
N PHE A 132 6.90 2.70 -5.42
CA PHE A 132 6.52 2.91 -4.02
C PHE A 132 6.57 1.62 -3.21
N VAL A 133 7.13 1.70 -2.00
CA VAL A 133 7.31 0.56 -1.09
C VAL A 133 6.26 0.60 0.03
N LEU A 134 6.09 1.76 0.64
CA LEU A 134 5.15 1.97 1.74
C LEU A 134 4.39 3.28 1.52
N SER A 135 3.10 3.25 1.86
CA SER A 135 2.19 4.35 1.67
C SER A 135 1.17 4.44 2.80
N ALA A 136 0.63 5.62 3.02
CA ALA A 136 -0.64 5.76 3.71
C ALA A 136 -1.45 6.92 3.13
N ASN A 137 -2.77 6.72 3.08
CA ASN A 137 -3.73 7.74 2.71
C ASN A 137 -4.46 8.24 3.97
N LEU A 138 -4.60 9.56 4.11
CA LEU A 138 -5.07 10.21 5.34
C LEU A 138 -6.50 10.73 5.17
N HIS A 139 -7.36 10.32 6.10
CA HIS A 139 -8.81 10.53 6.12
C HIS A 139 -9.29 11.15 7.44
N GLY A 140 -10.58 11.47 7.49
CA GLY A 140 -11.28 11.90 8.70
C GLY A 140 -12.73 11.41 8.73
N GLY A 141 -13.30 11.34 9.93
CA GLY A 141 -14.64 10.80 10.17
C GLY A 141 -14.64 9.59 11.12
N SER A 142 -13.46 9.04 11.42
CA SER A 142 -13.24 8.06 12.47
C SER A 142 -11.88 8.29 13.14
N MET A 143 -11.49 7.41 14.05
CA MET A 143 -10.18 7.44 14.72
C MET A 143 -9.63 6.02 14.77
N VAL A 144 -8.92 5.60 13.72
CA VAL A 144 -8.43 4.22 13.55
C VAL A 144 -7.42 4.13 12.40
N VAL A 145 -6.51 3.16 12.44
CA VAL A 145 -5.73 2.76 11.26
C VAL A 145 -6.40 1.57 10.59
N ASN A 146 -6.91 1.77 9.39
CA ASN A 146 -7.54 0.77 8.55
C ASN A 146 -6.50 0.12 7.63
N TYR A 147 -6.50 -1.22 7.56
CA TYR A 147 -5.57 -1.98 6.74
C TYR A 147 -6.28 -3.00 5.82
N PRO A 148 -5.65 -3.40 4.68
CA PRO A 148 -6.23 -4.31 3.71
C PRO A 148 -6.67 -5.68 4.24
N TYR A 149 -7.61 -6.35 3.56
CA TYR A 149 -8.43 -5.80 2.46
C TYR A 149 -9.57 -4.91 2.96
N ASP A 150 -10.03 -3.97 2.15
CA ASP A 150 -11.24 -3.17 2.40
C ASP A 150 -12.55 -3.86 1.96
N SER A 151 -12.44 -4.94 1.18
CA SER A 151 -13.59 -5.71 0.70
C SER A 151 -13.48 -7.17 1.11
N SER A 152 -14.63 -7.82 1.33
CA SER A 152 -14.72 -9.28 1.52
C SER A 152 -15.32 -9.96 0.28
N PRO A 153 -15.04 -11.25 0.02
CA PRO A 153 -15.59 -11.97 -1.14
C PRO A 153 -17.13 -12.11 -1.14
N GLU A 154 -17.74 -12.03 0.04
CA GLU A 154 -19.19 -12.19 0.25
C GLU A 154 -19.90 -10.84 0.38
N ASP A 155 -19.17 -9.73 0.27
CA ASP A 155 -19.66 -8.36 0.48
C ASP A 155 -20.23 -8.14 1.92
N GLU A 156 -19.88 -9.01 2.87
CA GLU A 156 -20.27 -8.94 4.29
C GLU A 156 -19.14 -8.35 5.16
N SER A 157 -19.50 -7.75 6.30
CA SER A 157 -18.53 -7.27 7.29
C SER A 157 -17.88 -8.46 7.98
N GLN A 158 -16.66 -8.78 7.58
CA GLN A 158 -15.87 -9.86 8.16
C GLN A 158 -14.40 -9.69 7.82
N LEU A 159 -13.54 -10.16 8.73
CA LEU A 159 -12.10 -10.23 8.52
C LEU A 159 -11.77 -10.87 7.16
N ASN A 160 -11.02 -10.16 6.34
CA ASN A 160 -10.46 -10.66 5.10
C ASN A 160 -8.95 -10.42 5.05
N GLU A 161 -8.19 -11.48 5.32
CA GLU A 161 -6.74 -11.43 5.44
C GLU A 161 -6.06 -11.30 4.06
N THR A 162 -5.06 -10.43 3.97
CA THR A 162 -4.11 -10.46 2.85
C THR A 162 -3.07 -11.58 3.04
N PRO A 163 -2.38 -12.02 1.98
CA PRO A 163 -1.20 -12.88 2.14
C PRO A 163 -0.14 -12.29 3.08
N ASP A 164 -0.07 -10.96 3.17
CA ASP A 164 0.82 -10.18 4.02
C ASP A 164 0.14 -9.68 5.32
N HIS A 165 -0.90 -10.37 5.81
CA HIS A 165 -1.71 -9.89 6.94
C HIS A 165 -0.89 -9.55 8.21
N PRO A 166 0.06 -10.38 8.69
CA PRO A 166 0.82 -10.06 9.89
C PRO A 166 1.64 -8.76 9.78
N ILE A 167 2.19 -8.48 8.60
CA ILE A 167 2.99 -7.27 8.38
C ILE A 167 2.09 -6.02 8.30
N PHE A 168 0.88 -6.12 7.75
CA PHE A 168 -0.09 -5.02 7.78
C PHE A 168 -0.52 -4.65 9.21
N ILE A 169 -0.73 -5.64 10.09
CA ILE A 169 -1.01 -5.38 11.51
C ILE A 169 0.15 -4.61 12.15
N GLU A 170 1.39 -5.08 11.98
CA GLU A 170 2.56 -4.39 12.55
C GLU A 170 2.74 -2.97 12.00
N LEU A 171 2.47 -2.76 10.71
CA LEU A 171 2.50 -1.43 10.08
C LEU A 171 1.41 -0.52 10.65
N ALA A 172 0.19 -1.02 10.84
CA ALA A 172 -0.91 -0.26 11.41
C ALA A 172 -0.63 0.14 12.87
N LEU A 173 -0.16 -0.79 13.68
CA LEU A 173 0.26 -0.55 15.06
C LEU A 173 1.41 0.47 15.14
N SER A 174 2.34 0.44 14.19
CA SER A 174 3.44 1.41 14.15
C SER A 174 2.95 2.87 14.09
N TYR A 175 1.77 3.12 13.53
CA TYR A 175 1.11 4.42 13.55
C TYR A 175 0.24 4.59 14.80
N ALA A 176 -0.68 3.64 15.05
CA ALA A 176 -1.70 3.72 16.09
C ALA A 176 -1.10 3.87 17.50
N ASP A 177 -0.09 3.07 17.84
CA ASP A 177 0.53 3.06 19.18
C ASP A 177 1.17 4.39 19.58
N HIS A 178 1.55 5.21 18.59
CA HIS A 178 2.19 6.51 18.78
C HIS A 178 1.20 7.68 18.77
N ASN A 179 -0.07 7.43 18.45
CA ASN A 179 -1.12 8.43 18.60
C ASN A 179 -1.84 8.18 19.94
N PRO A 180 -1.77 9.12 20.90
CA PRO A 180 -2.20 8.90 22.28
C PRO A 180 -3.70 8.65 22.42
N GLU A 181 -4.50 9.18 21.50
CA GLU A 181 -5.94 8.94 21.46
C GLU A 181 -6.19 7.63 20.73
N MET A 182 -5.73 7.47 19.48
CA MET A 182 -6.02 6.31 18.63
C MET A 182 -5.66 4.97 19.30
N ARG A 183 -4.53 4.90 20.00
CA ARG A 183 -4.07 3.68 20.70
C ARG A 183 -5.03 3.16 21.76
N THR A 184 -5.94 3.98 22.28
CA THR A 184 -6.91 3.52 23.30
C THR A 184 -7.93 2.59 22.68
N GLY A 185 -8.19 2.73 21.38
CA GLY A 185 -9.21 1.98 20.66
C GLY A 185 -10.65 2.35 21.02
N GLU A 186 -10.86 3.29 21.93
CA GLU A 186 -12.17 3.69 22.44
C GLU A 186 -12.45 5.13 22.05
N HIS A 187 -13.39 5.34 21.13
CA HIS A 187 -13.72 6.67 20.62
C HIS A 187 -15.22 6.82 20.39
N THR A 188 -15.76 8.00 20.68
CA THR A 188 -17.14 8.34 20.33
C THR A 188 -17.13 9.29 19.13
N CYS A 189 -17.62 8.82 17.98
CA CYS A 189 -17.80 9.66 16.79
C CYS A 189 -19.30 9.81 16.51
N ASN A 190 -19.78 11.05 16.38
CA ASN A 190 -21.18 11.36 16.09
C ASN A 190 -22.21 10.76 17.08
N GLY A 191 -21.79 10.48 18.32
CA GLY A 191 -22.63 9.87 19.34
C GLY A 191 -22.61 8.33 19.36
N ASP A 192 -21.93 7.70 18.40
CA ASP A 192 -21.73 6.26 18.37
C ASP A 192 -20.38 5.91 19.01
N GLU A 193 -20.42 5.07 20.04
CA GLU A 193 -19.22 4.46 20.61
C GLU A 193 -18.65 3.44 19.61
N LYS A 194 -17.42 3.68 19.19
CA LYS A 194 -16.64 2.79 18.34
C LYS A 194 -15.53 2.17 19.18
N HIS A 195 -15.38 0.86 19.05
CA HIS A 195 -14.30 0.12 19.65
C HIS A 195 -13.46 -0.55 18.56
N PHE A 196 -12.21 -0.12 18.45
CA PHE A 196 -11.19 -0.70 17.56
C PHE A 196 -10.05 -1.17 18.44
N GLU A 197 -9.96 -2.47 18.69
CA GLU A 197 -8.91 -3.02 19.54
C GLU A 197 -7.52 -2.54 19.05
N GLN A 198 -6.74 -1.94 19.97
CA GLN A 198 -5.43 -1.33 19.69
C GLN A 198 -5.42 -0.19 18.65
N GLY A 199 -6.60 0.38 18.31
CA GLY A 199 -6.71 1.50 17.37
C GLY A 199 -6.50 1.11 15.91
N ILE A 200 -6.65 -0.18 15.56
CA ILE A 200 -6.51 -0.69 14.20
C ILE A 200 -7.75 -1.49 13.78
N VAL A 201 -7.98 -1.62 12.48
CA VAL A 201 -9.06 -2.45 11.96
C VAL A 201 -8.78 -2.97 10.54
N ASN A 202 -9.20 -4.19 10.23
CA ASN A 202 -9.25 -4.67 8.86
C ASN A 202 -10.44 -4.02 8.14
N GLY A 203 -10.24 -3.46 6.94
CA GLY A 203 -11.30 -2.69 6.29
C GLY A 203 -12.56 -3.48 5.97
N ALA A 204 -12.40 -4.72 5.53
CA ALA A 204 -13.52 -5.62 5.26
C ALA A 204 -14.29 -5.99 6.54
N ASP A 205 -13.62 -6.06 7.69
CA ASP A 205 -14.24 -6.32 9.00
C ASP A 205 -15.02 -5.11 9.52
N TRP A 206 -14.49 -3.90 9.29
CA TRP A 206 -15.14 -2.66 9.70
C TRP A 206 -16.40 -2.37 8.88
N TYR A 207 -16.26 -2.30 7.55
CA TYR A 207 -17.35 -2.27 6.59
C TYR A 207 -16.84 -2.65 5.20
N SER A 208 -17.30 -3.78 4.67
CA SER A 208 -16.93 -4.20 3.31
C SER A 208 -17.38 -3.15 2.28
N ILE A 209 -16.44 -2.57 1.51
CA ILE A 209 -16.70 -1.48 0.56
C ILE A 209 -17.71 -1.88 -0.53
N ASN A 210 -17.78 -3.17 -0.86
CA ASN A 210 -18.76 -3.72 -1.82
C ASN A 210 -20.13 -4.03 -1.19
N GLY A 211 -20.26 -3.96 0.14
CA GLY A 211 -21.48 -4.25 0.90
C GLY A 211 -22.64 -3.28 0.65
N ASN A 212 -22.39 -2.13 0.03
CA ASN A 212 -23.45 -1.22 -0.44
C ASN A 212 -24.07 -1.68 -1.76
N ARG A 213 -24.56 -2.92 -1.80
CA ARG A 213 -25.64 -3.27 -2.74
C ARG A 213 -26.94 -2.69 -2.21
N LEU A 214 -27.15 -1.39 -2.43
CA LEU A 214 -28.50 -0.85 -2.29
C LEU A 214 -29.39 -1.60 -3.30
N PRO A 215 -30.49 -2.24 -2.88
CA PRO A 215 -31.39 -2.87 -3.83
C PRO A 215 -31.87 -1.79 -4.80
N ALA A 216 -31.99 -2.13 -6.09
CA ALA A 216 -32.33 -1.16 -7.13
C ALA A 216 -33.59 -0.33 -6.78
N SER A 217 -34.50 -0.91 -5.98
CA SER A 217 -35.67 -0.23 -5.41
C SER A 217 -35.33 1.01 -4.58
N VAL A 218 -34.27 0.99 -3.77
CA VAL A 218 -33.88 2.12 -2.90
C VAL A 218 -33.21 3.23 -3.71
N VAL A 219 -32.34 2.87 -4.65
CA VAL A 219 -31.70 3.84 -5.57
C VAL A 219 -32.75 4.54 -6.44
N ILE A 220 -33.70 3.77 -6.98
CA ILE A 220 -34.83 4.28 -7.75
C ILE A 220 -35.71 5.22 -6.91
N THR A 221 -35.97 4.86 -5.65
CA THR A 221 -36.81 5.67 -4.76
C THR A 221 -36.13 7.01 -4.45
N ASN A 222 -34.82 7.01 -4.17
CA ASN A 222 -34.06 8.23 -3.92
C ASN A 222 -33.98 9.13 -5.17
N LEU A 223 -33.77 8.57 -6.36
CA LEU A 223 -33.75 9.34 -7.62
C LEU A 223 -35.13 9.92 -7.99
N MET A 224 -36.23 9.23 -7.64
CA MET A 224 -37.59 9.77 -7.80
C MET A 224 -37.91 10.87 -6.79
N VAL A 225 -37.49 10.73 -5.53
CA VAL A 225 -37.66 11.75 -4.49
C VAL A 225 -36.88 13.03 -4.82
N LEU A 226 -35.72 12.90 -5.47
CA LEU A 226 -34.90 14.02 -5.94
C LEU A 226 -35.31 14.58 -7.32
N GLY A 227 -36.35 14.03 -7.95
CA GLY A 227 -36.87 14.50 -9.25
C GLY A 227 -35.92 14.30 -10.44
N GLN A 228 -34.89 13.45 -10.29
CA GLN A 228 -33.85 13.24 -11.31
C GLN A 228 -34.24 12.23 -12.41
N ILE A 229 -35.37 11.52 -12.25
CA ILE A 229 -35.90 10.57 -13.24
C ILE A 229 -37.43 10.72 -13.35
N SER A 230 -37.96 10.73 -14.58
CA SER A 230 -39.40 10.78 -14.85
C SER A 230 -40.06 9.38 -14.84
N VAL A 231 -41.37 9.31 -14.63
CA VAL A 231 -42.16 8.05 -14.67
C VAL A 231 -42.00 7.30 -16.00
N ALA A 232 -41.79 8.02 -17.10
CA ALA A 232 -41.56 7.41 -18.42
C ALA A 232 -40.17 6.74 -18.53
N GLN A 233 -39.14 7.31 -17.89
CA GLN A 233 -37.80 6.71 -17.81
C GLN A 233 -37.78 5.51 -16.85
N LEU A 234 -38.59 5.54 -15.79
CA LEU A 234 -38.76 4.43 -14.86
C LEU A 234 -39.31 3.17 -15.56
N LEU A 235 -40.29 3.35 -16.44
CA LEU A 235 -40.88 2.26 -17.22
C LEU A 235 -39.84 1.58 -18.12
N GLN A 236 -38.84 2.31 -18.64
CA GLN A 236 -37.76 1.69 -19.44
C GLN A 236 -36.81 0.83 -18.60
N ILE A 237 -36.64 1.13 -17.30
CA ILE A 237 -35.76 0.38 -16.39
C ILE A 237 -36.42 -0.93 -15.92
N VAL A 238 -37.74 -0.94 -15.73
CA VAL A 238 -38.50 -2.10 -15.22
C VAL A 238 -38.56 -3.26 -16.24
N PHE A 239 -38.46 -2.97 -17.53
CA PHE A 239 -38.48 -3.97 -18.62
C PHE A 239 -37.11 -4.51 -19.01
N ILE A 240 -36.06 -4.16 -18.26
CA ILE A 240 -34.73 -4.72 -18.46
C ILE A 240 -34.75 -6.20 -18.01
N PRO A 241 -34.39 -7.16 -18.89
CA PRO A 241 -34.40 -8.59 -18.58
C PRO A 241 -33.53 -8.90 -17.35
N ALA A 242 -33.90 -9.93 -16.58
CA ALA A 242 -33.21 -10.29 -15.32
C ALA A 242 -31.70 -10.54 -15.50
N SER A 243 -31.26 -10.96 -16.70
CA SER A 243 -29.84 -11.09 -17.07
C SER A 243 -29.08 -9.76 -17.09
N VAL A 244 -29.78 -8.63 -17.28
CA VAL A 244 -29.22 -7.28 -17.28
C VAL A 244 -29.46 -6.57 -15.93
N ARG A 245 -30.40 -7.04 -15.09
CA ARG A 245 -30.50 -6.61 -13.66
C ARG A 245 -29.29 -7.03 -12.82
N SER A 246 -28.49 -7.99 -13.30
CA SER A 246 -27.20 -8.36 -12.69
C SER A 246 -26.06 -7.38 -13.05
N ALA A 247 -26.33 -6.29 -13.77
CA ALA A 247 -25.42 -5.15 -13.87
C ALA A 247 -25.63 -4.24 -12.64
N TYR A 248 -25.42 -4.79 -11.45
CA TYR A 248 -25.30 -3.96 -10.25
C TYR A 248 -23.99 -3.17 -10.37
N TYR A 249 -24.07 -1.88 -10.06
CA TYR A 249 -22.92 -0.99 -9.95
C TYR A 249 -21.82 -1.70 -9.17
N HIS A 250 -20.79 -2.17 -9.86
CA HIS A 250 -19.56 -2.55 -9.20
C HIS A 250 -19.04 -1.27 -8.57
N LEU A 251 -19.27 -1.07 -7.27
CA LEU A 251 -18.54 -0.06 -6.53
C LEU A 251 -17.06 -0.40 -6.75
N PHE A 252 -16.36 0.59 -7.26
CA PHE A 252 -14.92 0.55 -7.43
C PHE A 252 -14.32 0.58 -6.01
N PRO A 253 -13.33 -0.27 -5.70
CA PRO A 253 -12.69 -0.30 -4.39
C PRO A 253 -11.81 0.94 -4.20
N GLY A 254 -11.26 1.04 -3.01
CA GLY A 254 -10.42 2.16 -2.60
C GLY A 254 -9.03 2.14 -3.21
N MET A 255 -8.33 3.25 -3.02
CA MET A 255 -6.92 3.41 -3.40
C MET A 255 -5.99 2.44 -2.65
N GLN A 256 -6.37 2.06 -1.43
CA GLN A 256 -5.60 1.20 -0.55
C GLN A 256 -5.36 -0.18 -1.16
N ASP A 257 -6.43 -0.90 -1.51
CA ASP A 257 -6.34 -2.24 -2.09
C ASP A 257 -5.76 -2.19 -3.52
N TYR A 258 -6.03 -1.13 -4.28
CA TYR A 258 -5.38 -0.92 -5.59
C TYR A 258 -3.85 -0.84 -5.47
N SER A 259 -3.35 -0.10 -4.48
CA SER A 259 -1.90 0.03 -4.24
C SER A 259 -1.27 -1.34 -3.99
N TYR A 260 -1.88 -2.14 -3.12
CA TYR A 260 -1.38 -3.48 -2.79
C TYR A 260 -1.55 -4.48 -3.94
N LEU A 261 -2.66 -4.45 -4.69
CA LEU A 261 -2.96 -5.46 -5.70
C LEU A 261 -2.37 -5.17 -7.08
N ASP A 262 -1.97 -3.93 -7.38
CA ASP A 262 -1.41 -3.55 -8.69
C ASP A 262 0.05 -3.12 -8.65
N THR A 263 0.59 -2.81 -7.47
CA THR A 263 1.96 -2.31 -7.32
C THR A 263 2.70 -3.05 -6.21
N ASN A 264 3.96 -2.69 -5.96
CA ASN A 264 4.71 -3.18 -4.81
C ASN A 264 4.34 -2.48 -3.48
N ALA A 265 3.54 -1.42 -3.50
CA ALA A 265 3.32 -0.54 -2.37
C ALA A 265 2.32 -1.11 -1.37
N PHE A 266 2.71 -1.13 -0.10
CA PHE A 266 1.77 -1.44 0.99
C PHE A 266 1.13 -0.13 1.44
N GLU A 267 -0.19 -0.02 1.30
CA GLU A 267 -0.91 1.19 1.69
C GLU A 267 -1.85 0.93 2.87
N LEU A 268 -1.87 1.86 3.82
CA LEU A 268 -2.85 1.96 4.89
C LEU A 268 -3.78 3.15 4.70
N THR A 269 -4.98 3.08 5.28
CA THR A 269 -5.89 4.22 5.41
C THR A 269 -5.90 4.67 6.86
N VAL A 270 -5.57 5.93 7.13
CA VAL A 270 -5.48 6.47 8.50
C VAL A 270 -6.60 7.48 8.73
N GLU A 271 -7.53 7.15 9.62
CA GLU A 271 -8.62 8.01 10.05
C GLU A 271 -8.15 8.86 11.24
N LEU A 272 -7.92 10.15 11.02
CA LEU A 272 -7.18 11.02 11.95
C LEU A 272 -8.03 11.62 13.08
N GLY A 273 -9.34 11.45 13.04
CA GLY A 273 -10.27 11.98 14.04
C GLY A 273 -11.71 12.07 13.55
N CYS A 274 -12.66 12.05 14.50
CA CYS A 274 -14.09 12.05 14.20
C CYS A 274 -14.57 13.30 13.43
N THR A 275 -13.99 14.47 13.72
CA THR A 275 -14.36 15.72 13.07
C THR A 275 -13.60 15.87 11.76
N LYS A 276 -14.30 15.69 10.63
CA LYS A 276 -13.70 15.77 9.28
C LYS A 276 -13.07 17.14 8.98
N PHE A 277 -13.80 18.20 9.34
CA PHE A 277 -13.43 19.59 9.11
C PHE A 277 -13.41 20.34 10.46
N PRO A 278 -12.35 20.19 11.28
CA PRO A 278 -12.28 20.84 12.58
C PRO A 278 -11.93 22.32 12.46
N GLU A 279 -12.19 23.07 13.53
CA GLU A 279 -11.77 24.47 13.63
C GLU A 279 -10.23 24.59 13.54
N PRO A 280 -9.67 25.60 12.84
CA PRO A 280 -8.23 25.77 12.69
C PRO A 280 -7.46 25.84 14.01
N SER A 281 -8.11 26.28 15.09
CA SER A 281 -7.53 26.33 16.43
C SER A 281 -7.13 24.96 17.00
N TRP A 282 -7.66 23.85 16.45
CA TRP A 282 -7.36 22.48 16.89
C TRP A 282 -6.16 21.88 16.16
N LEU A 283 -5.69 22.47 15.06
CA LEU A 283 -4.58 21.93 14.27
C LEU A 283 -3.29 21.68 15.07
N PRO A 284 -2.88 22.54 16.04
CA PRO A 284 -1.72 22.25 16.88
C PRO A 284 -1.86 20.96 17.71
N MET A 285 -3.08 20.67 18.19
CA MET A 285 -3.37 19.44 18.92
C MET A 285 -3.25 18.22 18.01
N TYR A 286 -3.88 18.25 16.83
CA TYR A 286 -3.76 17.16 15.84
C TYR A 286 -2.31 16.91 15.43
N TRP A 287 -1.52 17.98 15.24
CA TRP A 287 -0.11 17.87 14.94
C TRP A 287 0.66 17.17 16.06
N GLU A 288 0.48 17.59 17.31
CA GLU A 288 1.20 16.98 18.43
C GLU A 288 0.82 15.51 18.63
N GLN A 289 -0.46 15.16 18.44
CA GLN A 289 -0.94 13.79 18.53
C GLN A 289 -0.43 12.87 17.40
N ASN A 290 -0.14 13.40 16.20
CA ASN A 290 0.19 12.59 15.03
C ASN A 290 1.63 12.69 14.55
N ARG A 291 2.40 13.70 14.97
CA ARG A 291 3.76 13.95 14.47
C ARG A 291 4.67 12.73 14.61
N ILE A 292 4.64 12.05 15.77
CA ILE A 292 5.46 10.85 15.99
C ILE A 292 4.93 9.66 15.20
N SER A 293 3.61 9.45 15.13
CA SER A 293 3.00 8.42 14.28
C SER A 293 3.40 8.55 12.81
N LEU A 294 3.34 9.76 12.24
CA LEU A 294 3.73 10.05 10.86
C LEU A 294 5.21 9.68 10.60
N LEU A 295 6.10 10.06 11.52
CA LEU A 295 7.54 9.80 11.39
C LEU A 295 7.89 8.33 11.63
N ASN A 296 7.23 7.68 12.59
CA ASN A 296 7.46 6.27 12.90
C ASN A 296 6.94 5.34 11.80
N PHE A 297 5.76 5.62 11.25
CA PHE A 297 5.24 4.88 10.10
C PHE A 297 6.14 5.04 8.88
N MET A 298 6.56 6.26 8.55
CA MET A 298 7.51 6.51 7.45
C MET A 298 8.84 5.76 7.65
N THR A 299 9.29 5.63 8.89
CA THR A 299 10.49 4.86 9.24
C THR A 299 10.33 3.36 8.95
N GLN A 300 9.09 2.83 8.92
CA GLN A 300 8.84 1.42 8.60
C GLN A 300 9.20 1.02 7.17
N VAL A 301 9.36 1.98 6.24
CA VAL A 301 9.80 1.68 4.87
C VAL A 301 11.19 1.01 4.83
N HIS A 302 11.94 1.10 5.93
CA HIS A 302 13.27 0.50 6.11
C HIS A 302 13.25 -0.89 6.73
N ARG A 303 12.11 -1.57 6.83
CA ARG A 303 12.06 -2.93 7.39
C ARG A 303 12.21 -4.02 6.33
N GLY A 304 12.52 -5.23 6.78
CA GLY A 304 12.58 -6.41 5.92
C GLY A 304 13.87 -6.48 5.10
N VAL A 305 13.74 -6.73 3.80
CA VAL A 305 14.87 -6.95 2.88
C VAL A 305 14.82 -5.96 1.72
N LYS A 306 15.99 -5.52 1.27
CA LYS A 306 16.13 -4.79 0.01
C LYS A 306 17.38 -5.22 -0.73
N GLY A 307 17.52 -4.83 -2.00
CA GLY A 307 18.72 -5.17 -2.73
C GLY A 307 18.70 -4.75 -4.18
N MET A 308 19.70 -5.23 -4.91
CA MET A 308 19.78 -5.12 -6.37
C MET A 308 19.82 -6.51 -6.97
N ILE A 309 19.11 -6.72 -8.07
CA ILE A 309 19.13 -7.98 -8.81
C ILE A 309 19.80 -7.73 -10.15
N TYR A 310 20.77 -8.57 -10.48
CA TYR A 310 21.54 -8.50 -11.70
C TYR A 310 21.42 -9.79 -12.50
N GLY A 311 21.57 -9.66 -13.81
CA GLY A 311 21.62 -10.76 -14.77
C GLY A 311 23.00 -10.83 -15.40
N PHE A 312 23.51 -12.05 -15.59
CA PHE A 312 24.70 -12.32 -16.40
C PHE A 312 24.33 -13.05 -17.68
N ASP A 313 24.64 -12.46 -18.83
CA ASP A 313 24.34 -12.98 -20.16
C ASP A 313 25.51 -13.75 -20.82
N GLY A 314 26.63 -13.93 -20.09
CA GLY A 314 27.86 -14.52 -20.61
C GLY A 314 28.94 -13.50 -20.93
N VAL A 315 28.58 -12.20 -21.01
CA VAL A 315 29.48 -11.10 -21.35
C VAL A 315 29.46 -10.02 -20.28
N SER A 316 28.26 -9.63 -19.84
CA SER A 316 28.03 -8.48 -18.99
C SER A 316 27.12 -8.80 -17.82
N VAL A 317 27.27 -8.04 -16.73
CA VAL A 317 26.38 -8.11 -15.56
C VAL A 317 25.63 -6.81 -15.55
N LEU A 318 24.31 -6.88 -15.75
CA LEU A 318 23.42 -5.73 -15.85
C LEU A 318 22.29 -5.86 -14.83
N PRO A 319 21.78 -4.76 -14.26
CA PRO A 319 20.58 -4.83 -13.44
C PRO A 319 19.39 -5.39 -14.22
N LEU A 320 18.55 -6.18 -13.56
CA LEU A 320 17.36 -6.78 -14.15
C LEU A 320 16.09 -6.17 -13.56
N SER A 321 15.29 -5.56 -14.44
CA SER A 321 13.93 -5.10 -14.13
C SER A 321 12.92 -6.23 -14.13
N LYS A 322 11.81 -6.08 -13.38
CA LYS A 322 10.65 -6.99 -13.39
C LYS A 322 11.00 -8.44 -13.05
N VAL A 323 12.01 -8.63 -12.21
CA VAL A 323 12.31 -9.92 -11.59
C VAL A 323 11.30 -10.16 -10.49
N ILE A 324 10.67 -11.33 -10.48
CA ILE A 324 9.71 -11.74 -9.46
C ILE A 324 10.50 -12.17 -8.22
N VAL A 325 10.17 -11.58 -7.08
CA VAL A 325 10.70 -11.99 -5.77
C VAL A 325 9.57 -12.66 -4.99
N ARG A 326 9.68 -13.99 -4.85
CA ARG A 326 8.76 -14.80 -4.04
C ARG A 326 9.31 -14.97 -2.63
N VAL A 327 8.43 -15.05 -1.65
CA VAL A 327 8.81 -15.20 -0.25
C VAL A 327 8.13 -16.40 0.37
N PHE A 328 8.89 -17.19 1.11
CA PHE A 328 8.39 -18.27 1.96
C PHE A 328 8.76 -17.96 3.41
N ASN A 329 7.77 -17.98 4.29
CA ASN A 329 7.97 -17.84 5.72
C ASN A 329 8.44 -19.18 6.31
N SER A 330 9.64 -19.17 6.89
CA SER A 330 10.31 -20.31 7.53
C SER A 330 10.58 -20.04 9.02
N THR A 331 9.82 -19.12 9.63
CA THR A 331 10.02 -18.73 11.03
C THR A 331 9.77 -19.90 11.98
N LEU A 332 8.64 -20.58 11.79
CA LEU A 332 8.26 -21.76 12.57
C LEU A 332 8.89 -23.05 12.00
N PRO A 333 9.16 -24.07 12.83
CA PRO A 333 9.58 -25.37 12.35
C PRO A 333 8.52 -26.01 11.43
N GLY A 334 8.95 -26.61 10.33
CA GLY A 334 8.05 -27.27 9.37
C GLY A 334 8.40 -26.90 7.94
N GLU A 335 7.46 -27.17 7.02
CA GLU A 335 7.59 -26.73 5.63
C GLU A 335 7.42 -25.21 5.54
N PRO A 336 8.31 -24.50 4.83
CA PRO A 336 8.17 -23.07 4.60
C PRO A 336 6.84 -22.74 3.90
N LEU A 337 6.08 -21.81 4.46
CA LEU A 337 4.78 -21.42 3.94
C LEU A 337 4.92 -20.27 2.94
N PRO A 338 4.34 -20.35 1.73
CA PRO A 338 4.42 -19.26 0.76
C PRO A 338 3.63 -18.04 1.24
N ILE A 339 4.22 -16.86 1.11
CA ILE A 339 3.48 -15.59 1.13
C ILE A 339 3.02 -15.33 -0.30
N THR A 340 1.74 -15.55 -0.57
CA THR A 340 1.15 -15.58 -1.92
C THR A 340 0.88 -14.18 -2.49
N HIS A 341 1.81 -13.25 -2.28
CA HIS A 341 1.85 -11.92 -2.88
C HIS A 341 3.31 -11.58 -3.18
N ASN A 342 3.66 -11.56 -4.47
CA ASN A 342 5.04 -11.35 -4.92
C ASN A 342 5.31 -9.87 -5.17
N ILE A 343 6.57 -9.46 -5.05
CA ILE A 343 7.03 -8.13 -5.49
C ILE A 343 7.90 -8.27 -6.74
N TRP A 344 8.02 -7.17 -7.48
CA TRP A 344 8.78 -7.12 -8.72
C TRP A 344 9.92 -6.10 -8.58
N SER A 345 11.10 -6.39 -9.12
CA SER A 345 12.18 -5.38 -9.16
C SER A 345 11.80 -4.19 -10.03
N GLY A 346 12.25 -3.00 -9.62
CA GLY A 346 12.12 -1.75 -10.36
C GLY A 346 12.93 -1.76 -11.65
N GLU A 347 12.81 -0.70 -12.45
CA GLU A 347 13.49 -0.59 -13.75
C GLU A 347 15.03 -0.63 -13.64
N ASP A 348 15.59 -0.18 -12.52
CA ASP A 348 17.03 -0.25 -12.22
C ASP A 348 17.45 -1.55 -11.52
N GLY A 349 16.54 -2.51 -11.39
CA GLY A 349 16.75 -3.81 -10.75
C GLY A 349 16.81 -3.78 -9.22
N ASP A 350 16.48 -2.65 -8.59
CA ASP A 350 16.30 -2.57 -7.15
C ASP A 350 14.97 -3.18 -6.69
N TYR A 351 14.92 -3.70 -5.47
CA TYR A 351 13.70 -4.26 -4.89
C TYR A 351 13.65 -4.05 -3.38
N TYR A 352 12.44 -4.06 -2.83
CA TYR A 352 12.16 -3.84 -1.41
C TYR A 352 11.01 -4.74 -0.98
N ARG A 353 11.24 -5.58 0.03
CA ARG A 353 10.24 -6.47 0.60
C ARG A 353 10.07 -6.19 2.08
N LEU A 354 8.96 -5.57 2.44
CA LEU A 354 8.55 -5.38 3.82
C LEU A 354 8.18 -6.74 4.43
N LEU A 355 8.78 -7.07 5.56
CA LEU A 355 8.57 -8.34 6.26
C LEU A 355 8.53 -8.09 7.78
N THR A 356 7.85 -9.01 8.48
CA THR A 356 7.89 -9.09 9.95
C THR A 356 9.24 -9.59 10.43
N ARG A 357 9.45 -9.60 11.75
CA ARG A 357 10.56 -10.37 12.32
C ARG A 357 10.35 -11.85 12.04
N GLY A 358 11.44 -12.54 11.70
CA GLY A 358 11.37 -13.95 11.38
C GLY A 358 12.39 -14.38 10.34
N ARG A 359 12.30 -15.66 9.97
CA ARG A 359 13.18 -16.28 8.97
C ARG A 359 12.42 -16.52 7.69
N PHE A 360 13.03 -16.15 6.57
CA PHE A 360 12.39 -16.24 5.26
C PHE A 360 13.33 -16.81 4.20
N ILE A 361 12.74 -17.44 3.20
CA ILE A 361 13.41 -17.87 1.98
C ILE A 361 12.89 -16.99 0.84
N LEU A 362 13.79 -16.30 0.15
CA LEU A 362 13.49 -15.48 -1.01
C LEU A 362 13.93 -16.19 -2.28
N MET A 363 13.02 -16.31 -3.24
CA MET A 363 13.32 -16.85 -4.58
C MET A 363 13.20 -15.75 -5.62
N TYR A 364 14.21 -15.67 -6.50
CA TYR A 364 14.33 -14.64 -7.52
C TYR A 364 14.19 -15.26 -8.90
N GLU A 365 13.14 -14.91 -9.63
CA GLU A 365 12.74 -15.55 -10.88
C GLU A 365 12.62 -14.52 -12.01
N ALA A 366 13.31 -14.77 -13.12
CA ALA A 366 13.22 -13.97 -14.33
C ALA A 366 13.22 -14.87 -15.57
N PRO A 367 12.39 -14.58 -16.60
CA PRO A 367 12.39 -15.35 -17.84
C PRO A 367 13.79 -15.40 -18.50
N GLY A 368 14.24 -16.61 -18.85
CA GLY A 368 15.56 -16.83 -19.46
C GLY A 368 16.75 -16.88 -18.49
N PHE A 369 16.50 -16.81 -17.19
CA PHE A 369 17.53 -16.92 -16.16
C PHE A 369 17.21 -18.03 -15.17
N ASP A 370 18.26 -18.65 -14.63
CA ASP A 370 18.12 -19.64 -13.57
C ASP A 370 17.80 -18.97 -12.24
N THR A 371 16.89 -19.57 -11.49
CA THR A 371 16.46 -19.07 -10.17
C THR A 371 17.62 -19.01 -9.19
N ALA A 372 17.70 -17.90 -8.44
CA ALA A 372 18.53 -17.80 -7.24
C ALA A 372 17.65 -17.84 -6.00
N VAL A 373 18.23 -18.30 -4.89
CA VAL A 373 17.54 -18.41 -3.61
C VAL A 373 18.43 -17.79 -2.52
N ALA A 374 17.82 -17.03 -1.61
CA ALA A 374 18.49 -16.46 -0.44
C ALA A 374 17.71 -16.79 0.84
N CYS A 375 18.41 -17.06 1.93
CA CYS A 375 17.84 -17.17 3.26
C CYS A 375 18.14 -15.90 4.06
N VAL A 376 17.14 -15.38 4.77
CA VAL A 376 17.27 -14.16 5.58
C VAL A 376 16.67 -14.38 6.97
N ASP A 377 17.27 -13.73 7.95
CA ASP A 377 16.77 -13.67 9.34
C ASP A 377 16.62 -12.20 9.73
N ILE A 378 15.38 -11.79 9.92
CA ILE A 378 15.01 -10.42 10.29
C ILE A 378 14.81 -10.38 11.80
N SER A 379 15.85 -9.96 12.51
CA SER A 379 15.86 -9.84 13.98
C SER A 379 15.39 -8.46 14.47
N HIS A 380 15.46 -7.44 13.61
CA HIS A 380 15.19 -6.05 13.98
C HIS A 380 14.15 -5.41 13.06
N VAL A 381 13.38 -4.46 13.62
CA VAL A 381 12.46 -3.61 12.88
C VAL A 381 12.79 -2.15 13.20
N PRO A 382 12.67 -1.24 12.23
CA PRO A 382 13.03 0.15 12.42
C PRO A 382 12.02 0.83 13.35
N SER A 383 12.49 1.81 14.11
CA SER A 383 11.64 2.66 14.95
C SER A 383 12.14 4.10 14.88
N TRP A 384 11.23 5.06 14.96
CA TRP A 384 11.60 6.46 15.06
C TRP A 384 12.28 6.76 16.40
N GLU A 385 11.84 6.10 17.46
CA GLU A 385 12.29 6.34 18.82
C GLU A 385 13.50 5.51 19.20
N HIS A 386 13.61 4.29 18.65
CA HIS A 386 14.66 3.32 18.96
C HIS A 386 15.48 2.96 17.71
N GLY A 387 16.79 2.72 17.89
CA GLY A 387 17.79 2.40 16.88
C GLY A 387 17.31 2.21 15.43
N PHE A 388 17.66 3.16 14.55
CA PHE A 388 17.44 3.02 13.11
C PHE A 388 18.35 1.93 12.55
N GLN A 389 17.76 0.85 12.08
CA GLN A 389 18.44 -0.18 11.30
C GLN A 389 17.75 -0.31 9.94
N PRO A 390 18.48 -0.14 8.84
CA PRO A 390 17.91 -0.31 7.51
C PRO A 390 17.64 -1.78 7.21
N ALA A 391 16.79 -2.03 6.23
CA ALA A 391 16.47 -3.35 5.72
C ALA A 391 17.75 -4.11 5.35
N GLN A 392 17.76 -5.41 5.62
CA GLN A 392 18.88 -6.28 5.27
C GLN A 392 19.12 -6.20 3.77
N THR A 393 20.36 -5.95 3.36
CA THR A 393 20.71 -5.83 1.95
C THR A 393 21.07 -7.21 1.39
N ILE A 394 20.39 -7.64 0.33
CA ILE A 394 20.62 -8.91 -0.35
C ILE A 394 20.77 -8.63 -1.85
N ASN A 395 21.99 -8.58 -2.35
CA ASN A 395 22.22 -8.44 -3.80
C ASN A 395 22.26 -9.82 -4.47
N VAL A 396 21.64 -9.93 -5.63
CA VAL A 396 21.42 -11.22 -6.30
C VAL A 396 22.00 -11.19 -7.71
N LEU A 397 22.63 -12.30 -8.10
CA LEU A 397 23.06 -12.55 -9.47
C LEU A 397 22.32 -13.75 -10.07
N LEU A 398 21.59 -13.51 -11.15
CA LEU A 398 20.95 -14.53 -11.96
C LEU A 398 21.81 -14.82 -13.20
N LEU A 399 22.07 -16.09 -13.47
CA LEU A 399 22.79 -16.54 -14.66
C LEU A 399 21.80 -16.90 -15.76
N ASN A 400 22.06 -16.46 -16.99
CA ASN A 400 21.26 -16.86 -18.14
C ASN A 400 21.27 -18.39 -18.28
N SER A 401 20.08 -18.97 -18.42
CA SER A 401 19.87 -20.43 -18.45
C SER A 401 20.59 -21.13 -19.61
N ASP A 402 20.86 -20.43 -20.71
CA ASP A 402 21.54 -20.99 -21.89
C ASP A 402 23.06 -21.12 -21.71
N LEU A 403 23.64 -20.54 -20.65
CA LEU A 403 25.08 -20.60 -20.37
C LEU A 403 25.49 -21.96 -19.83
N LYS A 404 26.64 -22.48 -20.28
CA LYS A 404 27.27 -23.67 -19.70
C LYS A 404 28.07 -23.31 -18.44
N ASP A 405 28.11 -24.19 -17.45
CA ASP A 405 28.76 -23.91 -16.15
C ASP A 405 30.25 -23.50 -16.27
N GLU A 406 30.98 -24.05 -17.24
CA GLU A 406 32.40 -23.71 -17.50
C GLU A 406 32.62 -22.25 -17.93
N SER A 407 31.57 -21.56 -18.41
CA SER A 407 31.64 -20.14 -18.81
C SER A 407 31.45 -19.15 -17.65
N VAL A 408 31.09 -19.65 -16.47
CA VAL A 408 30.69 -18.85 -15.29
C VAL A 408 31.84 -18.72 -14.26
N ASP A 409 32.89 -19.54 -14.39
CA ASP A 409 34.04 -19.55 -13.48
C ASP A 409 35.16 -18.57 -13.89
N SER A 410 34.87 -17.65 -14.82
CA SER A 410 35.82 -16.61 -15.20
C SER A 410 36.08 -15.68 -14.01
N LYS A 411 37.35 -15.49 -13.67
CA LYS A 411 37.81 -14.54 -12.63
C LYS A 411 37.23 -13.13 -12.82
N ASP A 412 36.82 -12.78 -14.04
CA ASP A 412 36.21 -11.50 -14.41
C ASP A 412 34.85 -11.22 -13.75
N LEU A 413 34.09 -12.25 -13.35
CA LEU A 413 32.84 -12.06 -12.58
C LEU A 413 33.10 -11.66 -11.12
N LEU A 414 34.27 -12.03 -10.59
CA LEU A 414 34.69 -11.76 -9.20
C LEU A 414 35.40 -10.39 -9.05
N GLU A 415 35.77 -9.74 -10.15
CA GLU A 415 36.41 -8.41 -10.14
C GLU A 415 35.40 -7.25 -10.13
N LYS A 416 34.08 -7.53 -10.16
CA LYS A 416 33.06 -6.49 -10.07
C LYS A 416 32.87 -6.00 -8.64
N PRO A 417 32.60 -4.69 -8.42
CA PRO A 417 32.53 -4.07 -7.09
C PRO A 417 31.28 -4.42 -6.28
N VAL A 418 30.46 -5.38 -6.73
CA VAL A 418 29.18 -5.72 -6.09
C VAL A 418 29.32 -7.05 -5.37
N ASP A 419 29.10 -7.04 -4.06
CA ASP A 419 29.04 -8.25 -3.25
C ASP A 419 27.67 -8.93 -3.38
N PHE A 420 27.67 -10.15 -3.93
CA PHE A 420 26.48 -10.94 -4.20
C PHE A 420 26.22 -11.91 -3.05
N HIS A 421 25.05 -11.75 -2.42
CA HIS A 421 24.62 -12.57 -1.29
C HIS A 421 23.96 -13.88 -1.77
N ALA A 422 23.37 -13.86 -2.97
CA ALA A 422 22.81 -15.05 -3.62
C ALA A 422 23.16 -15.09 -5.11
N ARG A 423 23.38 -16.29 -5.62
CA ARG A 423 23.67 -16.55 -7.04
C ARG A 423 22.93 -17.80 -7.51
N SER A 424 22.39 -17.79 -8.72
CA SER A 424 21.83 -19.01 -9.30
C SER A 424 22.90 -20.09 -9.49
N ARG A 425 22.46 -21.36 -9.54
CA ARG A 425 23.32 -22.56 -9.62
C ARG A 425 24.30 -22.77 -8.45
N LYS A 426 24.27 -21.92 -7.42
CA LYS A 426 24.94 -22.21 -6.15
C LYS A 426 23.97 -22.97 -5.23
N PRO A 427 24.46 -23.94 -4.46
CA PRO A 427 23.66 -24.57 -3.41
C PRO A 427 23.11 -23.51 -2.45
N LEU A 428 21.86 -23.68 -2.04
CA LEU A 428 21.27 -22.87 -0.99
C LEU A 428 21.97 -23.18 0.33
N VAL A 429 22.58 -22.18 0.95
CA VAL A 429 23.18 -22.28 2.29
C VAL A 429 22.29 -21.50 3.25
N CYS A 430 21.41 -22.20 3.97
CA CYS A 430 20.60 -21.66 5.06
C CYS A 430 21.18 -22.16 6.39
N SER A 431 22.41 -21.79 6.71
CA SER A 431 23.02 -22.15 7.98
C SER A 431 22.63 -21.15 9.06
N SER A 432 22.14 -21.64 10.19
CA SER A 432 22.07 -20.95 11.48
C SER A 432 23.45 -20.64 12.09
N ASP A 433 24.53 -21.00 11.39
CA ASP A 433 25.88 -21.12 11.93
C ASP A 433 26.87 -20.21 11.16
N GLN A 434 26.56 -18.92 11.05
CA GLN A 434 27.58 -17.89 10.83
C GLN A 434 27.78 -17.08 12.12
N GLU A 435 28.18 -17.79 13.18
CA GLU A 435 29.12 -17.23 14.15
C GLU A 435 30.52 -17.65 13.69
N GLU A 436 31.27 -16.71 13.07
CA GLU A 436 32.73 -16.72 13.11
C GLU A 436 33.27 -15.28 13.19
#